data_AF-A0A172QSJ8-F1
#
_entry.id   AF-A0A172QSJ8-F1
#
_cell.length_a   1.000
_cell.length_b   1.000
_cell.length_c   1.000
_cell.angle_alpha   90.00
_cell.angle_beta   90.00
_cell.angle_gamma   90.00
#
_symmetry.space_group_name_H-M   'P 1'
#
loop_
_entity.id
_entity.type
_entity.pdbx_description
1 polymer ?
#
loop_
_entity_poly.entity_id
_entity_poly.type
_entity_poly.pdbx_seq_one_letter_code
_entity_poly.pdbx_strand_id
1 'polypeptide(L)' 'MSTTAIIMMVLFIVIIWGGLVYSTLALRRSPDEKVGLFGASPYATDTVLIEQEFERPSNV' A
#
# COMPACT_ATOMS: atom_id res chain seq x y z
N MET A 1 4.98 -27.02 -27.79
CA MET A 1 4.64 -25.71 -27.19
C MET A 1 4.50 -24.72 -28.33
N SER A 2 3.32 -24.11 -28.54
CA SER A 2 3.19 -23.12 -29.62
C SER A 2 3.88 -21.82 -29.23
N THR A 3 4.49 -21.13 -30.20
CA THR A 3 5.11 -19.82 -30.00
C THR A 3 4.13 -18.82 -29.37
N THR A 4 2.86 -18.89 -29.78
CA THR A 4 1.77 -18.07 -29.21
C THR A 4 1.60 -18.30 -27.71
N ALA A 5 1.68 -19.55 -27.24
CA ALA A 5 1.54 -19.86 -25.81
C ALA A 5 2.68 -19.25 -24.98
N ILE A 6 3.91 -19.27 -25.50
CA ILE A 6 5.08 -18.68 -24.83
C ILE A 6 4.94 -17.16 -24.75
N ILE A 7 4.50 -16.51 -25.84
CA ILE A 7 4.27 -15.07 -25.86
C ILE A 7 3.23 -14.66 -24.81
N MET A 8 2.12 -15.39 -24.74
CA MET A 8 1.06 -15.11 -23.77
C MET A 8 1.53 -15.32 -22.34
N MET A 9 2.33 -16.37 -22.09
CA MET A 9 2.93 -16.63 -20.79
C MET A 9 3.81 -15.45 -20.34
N VAL A 10 4.70 -14.96 -21.20
CA VAL A 10 5.58 -13.81 -20.88
C VAL A 10 4.77 -12.54 -20.65
N LEU A 11 3.76 -12.28 -21.48
CA LEU A 11 2.85 -11.13 -21.30
C LEU A 11 2.19 -11.15 -19.93
N PHE A 12 1.66 -12.31 -19.52
CA PHE A 12 1.01 -12.46 -18.23
C PHE A 12 1.97 -12.20 -17.06
N ILE A 13 3.19 -12.74 -17.15
CA ILE A 13 4.24 -12.52 -16.15
C ILE A 13 4.57 -11.03 -16.05
N VAL A 14 4.79 -10.35 -17.17
CA VAL A 14 5.14 -8.92 -17.19
C VAL A 14 3.98 -8.06 -16.66
N ILE A 15 2.73 -8.38 -17.00
CA ILE A 15 1.57 -7.62 -16.54
C ILE A 15 1.37 -7.79 -15.03
N ILE A 16 1.37 -9.02 -14.53
CA ILE A 16 1.16 -9.29 -13.10
C ILE A 16 2.31 -8.72 -12.28
N TRP A 17 3.55 -9.08 -12.60
CA TRP A 17 4.70 -8.64 -11.81
C TRP A 17 5.00 -7.17 -12.01
N GLY A 18 4.91 -6.66 -13.24
CA GLY A 18 5.09 -5.24 -13.53
C GLY A 18 4.03 -4.38 -12.84
N GLY A 19 2.75 -4.79 -12.91
CA GLY A 19 1.66 -4.11 -12.21
C GLY A 19 1.80 -4.16 -10.69
N LEU A 20 2.23 -5.31 -10.14
CA LEU A 20 2.44 -5.47 -8.70
C LEU A 20 3.62 -4.62 -8.19
N VAL A 21 4.75 -4.62 -8.89
CA VAL A 21 5.91 -3.80 -8.53
C VAL A 21 5.54 -2.31 -8.63
N TYR A 22 4.87 -1.92 -9.71
CA TYR A 22 4.46 -0.53 -9.92
C TYR A 22 3.48 -0.05 -8.84
N SER A 23 2.44 -0.83 -8.55
CA SER A 23 1.45 -0.49 -7.51
C SER A 23 2.10 -0.39 -6.13
N THR A 24 2.99 -1.32 -5.79
CA THR A 24 3.76 -1.27 -4.53
C THR A 24 4.59 0.01 -4.42
N LEU A 25 5.28 0.39 -5.51
CA LEU A 25 6.09 1.60 -5.53
C LEU A 25 5.23 2.87 -5.44
N ALA A 26 4.08 2.88 -6.11
CA ALA A 26 3.13 3.98 -6.08
C ALA A 26 2.53 4.18 -4.66
N LEU A 27 2.14 3.09 -4.00
CA LEU A 27 1.63 3.08 -2.63
C LEU A 27 2.68 3.60 -1.64
N ARG A 28 3.93 3.13 -1.75
CA ARG A 28 5.03 3.59 -0.89
C ARG A 28 5.32 5.09 -1.03
N ARG A 29 5.09 5.65 -2.22
CA ARG A 29 5.33 7.08 -2.47
C ARG A 29 4.29 7.99 -1.81
N SER A 30 3.09 7.47 -1.54
CA SER A 30 1.98 8.25 -0.98
C SER A 30 1.49 7.61 0.32
N PRO A 31 2.23 7.77 1.44
CA PRO A 31 1.80 7.29 2.75
C PRO A 31 0.44 7.90 3.14
N ASP A 32 -0.46 7.12 3.73
CA ASP A 32 -1.84 7.53 4.05
C ASP A 32 -1.92 8.80 4.93
N GLU A 33 -0.94 8.98 5.83
CA GLU A 33 -0.77 10.19 6.66
C GLU A 33 -0.38 11.46 5.87
N LYS A 34 -0.07 11.35 4.57
CA LYS A 34 0.32 12.47 3.69
C LYS A 34 -0.69 12.75 2.58
N VAL A 35 -1.73 11.93 2.45
CA VAL A 35 -2.70 12.02 1.34
C VAL A 35 -4.14 11.91 1.84
N GLY A 36 -5.05 12.57 1.13
CA GLY A 36 -6.48 12.50 1.40
C GLY A 36 -6.91 13.15 2.72
N LEU A 37 -7.99 12.65 3.31
CA LEU A 37 -8.60 13.18 4.53
C LEU A 37 -7.73 12.95 5.77
N PHE A 38 -6.97 11.85 5.79
CA PHE A 38 -6.11 11.48 6.91
C PHE A 38 -4.88 12.40 7.01
N GLY A 39 -4.27 12.78 5.89
CA GLY A 39 -3.17 13.76 5.90
C GLY A 39 -3.57 15.19 6.28
N ALA A 40 -4.87 15.54 6.23
CA ALA A 40 -5.38 16.83 6.70
C ALA A 40 -5.80 16.79 8.18
N SER A 41 -5.88 15.61 8.78
CA SER A 41 -6.32 15.44 10.17
C SER A 41 -5.11 15.47 11.12
N PRO A 42 -5.02 16.45 12.03
CA PRO A 42 -3.93 16.53 13.00
C PRO A 42 -3.91 15.37 14.01
N TYR A 43 -4.96 14.54 14.05
CA TYR A 43 -5.08 13.38 14.95
C TYR A 43 -4.89 12.03 14.25
N ALA A 44 -4.64 12.00 12.93
CA ALA A 44 -4.49 10.76 12.16
C ALA A 44 -3.03 10.48 11.77
N THR A 45 -2.08 11.03 12.52
CA THR A 45 -0.65 10.75 12.39
C THR A 45 -0.26 9.58 13.29
N ASP A 46 0.70 8.76 12.84
CA ASP A 46 1.18 7.58 13.58
C ASP A 46 1.58 7.91 15.03
N THR A 47 2.22 9.06 15.27
CA THR A 47 2.63 9.48 16.62
C THR A 47 1.44 9.63 17.57
N VAL A 48 0.38 10.30 17.10
CA VAL A 48 -0.82 10.55 17.91
C VAL A 48 -1.59 9.25 18.17
N LEU A 49 -1.66 8.36 17.17
CA LEU A 49 -2.33 7.08 17.31
C LEU A 49 -1.60 6.14 18.29
N ILE A 50 -0.26 6.14 18.25
CA ILE A 50 0.55 5.39 19.20
C ILE A 50 0.35 5.93 20.62
N GLU A 51 0.37 7.25 20.80
CA GLU A 51 0.14 7.89 22.10
C GLU A 51 -1.24 7.54 22.68
N GLN A 52 -2.28 7.53 21.85
CA GLN A 52 -3.64 7.14 22.25
C GLN A 52 -3.75 5.68 22.70
N GLU A 53 -3.04 4.74 22.06
CA GLU A 53 -3.03 3.34 22.47
C GLU A 53 -2.37 3.16 23.85
N PHE A 54 -1.31 3.92 24.14
CA PHE A 54 -0.68 3.93 25.46
C PHE A 54 -1.56 4.55 26.55
N GLU A 55 -2.34 5.58 26.22
CA GLU A 55 -3.25 6.24 27.16
C GLU A 55 -4.56 5.48 27.36
N ARG A 56 -4.91 4.54 26.48
CA ARG A 56 -6.13 3.74 26.58
C ARG A 56 -6.05 2.82 27.82
N PRO A 57 -6.89 3.01 28.84
CA PRO A 57 -6.88 2.14 30.00
C PRO A 57 -7.34 0.74 29.59
N SER A 58 -6.53 -0.27 29.88
CA SER A 58 -6.59 -1.65 29.37
C SER A 58 -7.76 -2.49 29.93
N ASN A 59 -8.87 -1.87 30.32
CA ASN A 59 -10.01 -2.52 30.99
C ASN A 59 -11.07 -2.98 29.97
N VAL A 60 -10.65 -3.84 29.04
CA VAL A 60 -11.54 -4.67 28.21
C VAL A 60 -11.14 -6.12 28.39
#